data_AF-A0A644ZQX0-F1
#
_entry.id   AF-A0A644ZQX0-F1
#
_cell.length_a   1.000
_cell.length_b   1.000
_cell.length_c   1.000
_cell.angle_alpha   90.00
_cell.angle_beta   90.00
_cell.angle_gamma   90.00
#
_symmetry.space_group_name_H-M   'P 1'
#
loop_
_entity.id
_entity.type
_entity.pdbx_description
1 polymer ?
#
loop_
_entity_poly.entity_id
_entity_poly.type
_entity_poly.pdbx_seq_one_letter_code
_entity_poly.pdbx_strand_id
1 'polypeptide(L)'
;MFISDTDTQKSHILKAGFVYLLVSLFCVIFGAVYEYFSHEVYSYYMLYAFAFPLAGGTLPLYALALGKSKYLPERLAWNLYNAGIAAFTVGSIFKGVLDIYGTTNALVHVYWYLGTTLCGTGFLLYLYGILAFRKKN
;
A
#
# COMPACT_ATOMS: atom_id res chain seq x y z
N MET A 1 8.94 11.36 -30.56
CA MET A 1 7.95 10.43 -30.00
C MET A 1 8.14 10.12 -28.50
N PHE A 2 9.19 10.61 -27.80
CA PHE A 2 9.45 10.29 -26.38
C PHE A 2 8.79 11.21 -25.34
N ILE A 3 8.33 12.40 -25.72
CA ILE A 3 7.75 13.38 -24.78
C ILE A 3 6.32 12.98 -24.37
N SER A 4 5.57 12.34 -25.28
CA SER A 4 4.18 11.93 -25.03
C SER A 4 4.07 10.86 -23.94
N ASP A 5 4.91 9.82 -23.98
CA ASP A 5 4.87 8.71 -23.02
C ASP A 5 5.21 9.15 -21.59
N THR A 6 6.06 10.17 -21.45
CA THR A 6 6.50 10.66 -20.14
C THR A 6 5.36 11.39 -19.40
N ASP A 7 4.53 12.14 -20.13
CA ASP A 7 3.39 12.86 -19.56
C ASP A 7 2.22 11.92 -19.23
N THR A 8 1.94 10.96 -20.13
CA THR A 8 0.90 9.94 -19.90
C THR A 8 1.23 9.06 -18.69
N GLN A 9 2.49 8.69 -18.49
CA GLN A 9 2.89 7.93 -17.31
C GLN A 9 2.76 8.69 -15.99
N LYS A 10 3.14 9.98 -15.95
CA LYS A 10 2.93 10.81 -14.76
C LYS A 10 1.45 10.88 -14.39
N SER A 11 0.58 11.05 -15.38
CA SER A 11 -0.87 11.07 -15.15
C SER A 11 -1.39 9.74 -14.58
N HIS A 12 -0.81 8.60 -14.98
CA HIS A 12 -1.21 7.28 -14.49
C HIS A 12 -0.75 7.02 -13.05
N ILE A 13 0.46 7.48 -12.69
CA ILE A 13 1.00 7.44 -11.32
C ILE A 13 0.16 8.34 -10.39
N LEU A 14 -0.20 9.54 -10.86
CA LEU A 14 -1.08 10.46 -10.11
C LEU A 14 -2.49 9.88 -9.92
N LYS A 15 -3.08 9.28 -10.95
CA LYS A 15 -4.38 8.58 -10.84
C LYS A 15 -4.31 7.43 -9.84
N ALA A 16 -3.25 6.62 -9.87
CA ALA A 16 -3.05 5.57 -8.88
C ALA A 16 -2.96 6.14 -7.45
N GLY A 17 -2.26 7.25 -7.26
CA GLY A 17 -2.12 7.91 -5.95
C GLY A 17 -3.45 8.46 -5.45
N PHE A 18 -4.25 9.03 -6.34
CA PHE A 18 -5.59 9.48 -6.04
C PHE A 18 -6.51 8.33 -5.63
N VAL A 19 -6.41 7.17 -6.27
CA VAL A 19 -7.14 5.96 -5.87
C VAL A 19 -6.73 5.51 -4.47
N TYR A 20 -5.43 5.48 -4.15
CA TYR A 20 -4.96 5.15 -2.79
C TYR A 20 -5.45 6.15 -1.73
N LEU A 21 -5.56 7.43 -2.07
CA LEU A 21 -6.15 8.45 -1.20
C LEU A 21 -7.64 8.15 -0.95
N LEU A 22 -8.42 7.85 -1.99
CA LEU A 22 -9.83 7.47 -1.85
C LEU A 22 -10.00 6.20 -1.02
N VAL A 23 -9.17 5.19 -1.22
CA VAL A 23 -9.18 3.95 -0.43
C VAL A 23 -8.85 4.24 1.03
N SER A 24 -7.85 5.09 1.29
CA SER A 24 -7.52 5.53 2.65
C SER A 24 -8.71 6.25 3.30
N LEU A 25 -9.37 7.15 2.58
CA LEU A 25 -10.54 7.87 3.08
C LEU A 25 -11.70 6.91 3.39
N PHE A 26 -11.93 5.92 2.53
CA PHE A 26 -12.90 4.87 2.78
C PHE A 26 -12.56 4.07 4.05
N CYS A 27 -11.30 3.70 4.27
CA CYS A 27 -10.87 3.03 5.49
C CYS A 27 -11.11 3.87 6.75
N VAL A 28 -10.89 5.20 6.69
CA VAL A 28 -11.19 6.10 7.81
C VAL A 28 -12.69 6.12 8.12
N ILE A 29 -13.53 6.29 7.09
CA ILE A 29 -14.99 6.30 7.25
C ILE A 29 -15.46 4.95 7.83
N PHE A 30 -14.94 3.84 7.30
CA PHE A 30 -15.26 2.50 7.79
C PHE A 30 -14.86 2.30 9.25
N GLY A 31 -13.67 2.75 9.65
CA GLY A 31 -13.21 2.74 11.04
C GLY A 31 -14.11 3.56 11.97
N ALA A 32 -14.48 4.78 11.56
CA ALA A 32 -15.36 5.65 12.33
C ALA A 32 -16.79 5.09 12.48
N VAL A 33 -17.34 4.49 11.42
CA VAL A 33 -18.63 3.80 11.48
C VAL A 33 -18.57 2.63 12.45
N TYR A 34 -17.53 1.80 12.36
CA TYR A 34 -17.38 0.67 13.29
C TYR A 34 -17.21 1.13 14.73
N GLU A 35 -16.42 2.18 14.99
CA GLU A 35 -16.27 2.75 16.33
C GLU A 35 -17.62 3.19 16.91
N TYR A 36 -18.45 3.87 16.11
CA TYR A 36 -19.78 4.30 16.52
C TYR A 36 -20.69 3.12 16.91
N PHE A 37 -20.61 1.99 16.21
CA PHE A 37 -21.38 0.77 16.51
C PHE A 37 -20.76 -0.10 17.60
N SER A 38 -19.51 0.13 18.00
CA SER A 38 -18.77 -0.73 18.94
C SER A 38 -18.95 -0.36 20.42
N HIS A 39 -19.82 0.61 20.73
CA HIS A 39 -20.10 1.04 22.11
C HIS A 39 -18.83 1.30 22.95
N GLU A 40 -17.89 2.09 22.41
CA GLU A 40 -16.58 2.43 23.03
C GLU A 40 -15.54 1.30 23.08
N VAL A 41 -15.72 0.19 22.37
CA VAL A 41 -14.66 -0.81 22.18
C VAL A 41 -13.75 -0.41 21.03
N TYR A 42 -12.51 -0.01 21.36
CA TYR A 42 -11.52 0.46 20.40
C TYR A 42 -10.54 -0.64 19.98
N SER A 43 -10.20 -0.69 18.68
CA SER A 43 -9.01 -1.40 18.21
C SER A 43 -8.08 -0.45 17.46
N TYR A 44 -6.83 -0.37 17.92
CA TYR A 44 -5.77 0.39 17.29
C TYR A 44 -5.52 -0.04 15.84
N TYR A 45 -5.66 -1.34 15.53
CA TYR A 45 -5.44 -1.85 14.17
C TYR A 45 -6.48 -1.33 13.18
N MET A 46 -7.72 -1.09 13.63
CA MET A 46 -8.77 -0.53 12.80
C MET A 46 -8.57 0.97 12.54
N LEU A 47 -8.22 1.72 13.59
CA LEU A 47 -7.91 3.15 13.49
C LEU A 47 -6.72 3.43 12.58
N TYR A 48 -5.68 2.59 12.61
CA TYR A 48 -4.49 2.76 11.76
C TYR A 48 -4.58 2.06 10.40
N ALA A 49 -5.69 1.41 10.05
CA ALA A 49 -5.84 0.73 8.77
C ALA A 49 -5.66 1.69 7.57
N PHE A 50 -6.03 2.98 7.72
CA PHE A 50 -5.80 4.01 6.71
C PHE A 50 -4.33 4.41 6.55
N ALA A 51 -3.47 4.11 7.52
CA ALA A 51 -2.06 4.46 7.46
C ALA A 51 -1.30 3.63 6.41
N PHE A 52 -1.68 2.37 6.18
CA PHE A 52 -1.04 1.51 5.18
C PHE A 52 -1.25 1.95 3.71
N PRO A 53 -2.47 2.27 3.23
CA PRO A 53 -2.68 2.76 1.87
C PRO A 53 -2.19 4.20 1.72
N LEU A 54 -2.22 5.01 2.78
CA LEU A 54 -1.65 6.36 2.75
C LEU A 54 -0.12 6.32 2.69
N ALA A 55 0.55 5.71 3.68
CA ALA A 55 2.01 5.65 3.74
C ALA A 55 2.62 4.70 2.72
N GLY A 56 1.99 3.56 2.45
CA GLY A 56 2.46 2.58 1.49
C GLY A 56 2.07 2.92 0.05
N GLY A 57 0.89 3.47 -0.20
CA GLY A 57 0.45 3.79 -1.57
C GLY A 57 0.96 5.16 -2.03
N THR A 58 0.65 6.21 -1.27
CA THR A 58 0.85 7.60 -1.75
C THR A 58 2.31 8.05 -1.68
N LEU A 59 3.07 7.73 -0.63
CA LEU A 59 4.48 8.15 -0.49
C LEU A 59 5.40 7.61 -1.59
N PRO A 60 5.42 6.30 -1.92
CA PRO A 60 6.30 5.80 -2.96
C PRO A 60 5.86 6.24 -4.36
N LEU A 61 4.56 6.45 -4.59
CA LEU A 61 4.07 7.11 -5.81
C LEU A 61 4.60 8.53 -5.95
N TYR A 62 4.58 9.31 -4.87
CA TYR A 62 5.11 10.66 -4.84
C TYR A 62 6.64 10.69 -4.97
N ALA A 63 7.33 9.73 -4.33
CA ALA A 63 8.78 9.57 -4.45
C ALA A 63 9.20 9.18 -5.88
N LEU A 64 8.42 8.34 -6.58
CA LEU A 64 8.62 8.03 -7.99
C LEU A 64 8.30 9.22 -8.90
N ALA A 65 7.33 10.05 -8.54
CA ALA A 65 6.99 11.26 -9.31
C ALA A 65 8.02 12.39 -9.15
N LEU A 66 8.61 12.55 -7.96
CA LEU A 66 9.65 13.54 -7.65
C LEU A 66 11.05 13.08 -8.04
N GLY A 67 11.33 11.79 -7.88
CA GLY A 67 12.59 11.19 -8.27
C GLY A 67 12.71 11.20 -9.79
N LYS A 68 13.67 11.95 -10.34
CA LYS A 68 14.12 11.86 -11.75
C LYS A 68 14.78 10.49 -12.06
N SER A 69 14.36 9.40 -11.42
CA SER A 69 14.84 8.07 -11.71
C SER A 69 14.35 7.69 -13.10
N LYS A 70 15.29 7.57 -14.04
CA LYS A 70 15.04 7.13 -15.42
C LYS A 70 14.62 5.65 -15.49
N TYR A 71 14.60 4.96 -14.35
CA TYR A 71 14.27 3.56 -14.23
C TYR A 71 12.88 3.39 -13.66
N LEU A 72 11.98 2.93 -14.52
CA LEU A 72 10.64 2.57 -14.12
C LEU A 72 10.65 1.22 -13.40
N PRO A 73 9.90 1.06 -12.30
CA PRO A 73 9.65 -0.27 -11.75
C PRO A 73 9.04 -1.15 -12.84
N GLU A 74 9.51 -2.40 -12.95
CA GLU A 74 8.80 -3.38 -13.78
C GLU A 74 7.34 -3.49 -13.29
N ARG A 75 6.39 -3.67 -14.22
CA ARG A 75 4.96 -3.82 -13.91
C ARG A 75 4.71 -4.87 -12.82
N LEU A 76 5.55 -5.91 -12.77
CA LEU A 76 5.47 -6.97 -11.78
C LEU A 76 5.86 -6.46 -10.38
N ALA A 77 6.99 -5.77 -10.23
CA ALA A 77 7.41 -5.18 -8.96
C ALA A 77 6.37 -4.18 -8.42
N TRP A 78 5.80 -3.36 -9.33
CA TRP A 78 4.74 -2.41 -9.00
C TRP A 78 3.47 -3.10 -8.47
N ASN A 79 3.01 -4.14 -9.15
CA ASN A 79 1.80 -4.87 -8.76
C ASN A 79 2.01 -5.68 -7.47
N LEU A 80 3.19 -6.29 -7.27
CA LEU A 80 3.51 -7.02 -6.05
C LEU A 80 3.51 -6.10 -4.83
N TYR A 81 4.11 -4.92 -4.97
CA TYR A 81 4.15 -3.92 -3.90
C TYR A 81 2.74 -3.43 -3.54
N ASN A 82 1.92 -3.11 -4.54
CA ASN A 82 0.52 -2.72 -4.37
C ASN A 82 -0.32 -3.83 -3.72
N ALA A 83 -0.09 -5.09 -4.09
CA ALA A 83 -0.75 -6.25 -3.49
C ALA A 83 -0.32 -6.45 -2.02
N GLY A 84 0.95 -6.20 -1.68
CA GLY A 84 1.44 -6.25 -0.30
C GLY A 84 0.78 -5.19 0.59
N ILE A 85 0.63 -3.97 0.10
CA ILE A 85 -0.09 -2.89 0.81
C ILE A 85 -1.56 -3.27 1.01
N ALA A 86 -2.21 -3.82 -0.01
CA ALA A 86 -3.58 -4.31 0.09
C ALA A 86 -3.72 -5.46 1.09
N ALA A 87 -2.73 -6.35 1.19
CA ALA A 87 -2.73 -7.41 2.19
C ALA A 87 -2.62 -6.85 3.62
N PHE A 88 -1.79 -5.81 3.83
CA PHE A 88 -1.68 -5.15 5.14
C PHE A 88 -2.94 -4.38 5.54
N THR A 89 -3.62 -3.72 4.59
CA THR A 89 -4.88 -3.03 4.89
C THR A 89 -5.96 -4.01 5.31
N VAL A 90 -6.17 -5.06 4.51
CA VAL A 90 -7.16 -6.10 4.82
C VAL A 90 -6.82 -6.79 6.13
N GLY A 91 -5.55 -7.13 6.37
CA GLY A 91 -5.09 -7.74 7.62
C GLY A 91 -5.34 -6.85 8.84
N SER A 92 -5.12 -5.54 8.72
CA SER A 92 -5.35 -4.58 9.80
C SER A 92 -6.84 -4.40 10.11
N ILE A 93 -7.69 -4.35 9.07
CA ILE A 93 -9.14 -4.31 9.23
C ILE A 93 -9.63 -5.60 9.90
N PHE A 94 -9.18 -6.76 9.43
CA PHE A 94 -9.60 -8.05 9.95
C PHE A 94 -9.19 -8.24 11.42
N LYS A 95 -7.97 -7.82 11.78
CA LYS A 95 -7.51 -7.79 13.17
C LYS A 95 -8.34 -6.81 14.01
N GLY A 96 -8.62 -5.63 13.48
CA GLY A 96 -9.47 -4.63 14.13
C GLY A 96 -10.85 -5.18 14.48
N VAL A 97 -11.48 -5.86 13.54
CA VAL A 97 -12.78 -6.52 13.72
C VAL A 97 -12.69 -7.59 14.81
N LEU A 98 -11.70 -8.48 14.75
CA LEU A 98 -11.52 -9.56 15.74
C LEU A 98 -11.32 -9.03 17.16
N ASP A 99 -10.53 -7.95 17.32
CA ASP A 99 -10.30 -7.31 18.62
C ASP A 99 -11.59 -6.71 19.19
N ILE A 100 -12.42 -6.08 18.37
CA ILE A 100 -13.74 -5.56 18.78
C ILE A 100 -14.69 -6.70 19.19
N TYR A 101 -14.64 -7.83 18.48
CA TYR A 101 -15.37 -9.05 18.85
C TYR A 101 -14.80 -9.77 20.09
N GLY A 102 -13.65 -9.34 20.63
CA GLY A 102 -13.01 -9.99 21.77
C GLY A 102 -12.42 -11.37 21.46
N THR A 103 -12.14 -11.65 20.19
CA THR A 103 -11.61 -12.96 19.75
C THR A 103 -10.21 -12.83 19.15
N THR A 104 -9.38 -13.84 19.35
CA THR A 104 -8.04 -13.89 18.75
C THR A 104 -7.95 -15.03 17.75
N ASN A 105 -7.50 -14.75 16.54
CA ASN A 105 -7.32 -15.76 15.50
C ASN A 105 -5.88 -15.74 14.96
N ALA A 106 -5.26 -16.92 14.86
CA ALA A 106 -3.92 -17.09 14.31
C ALA A 106 -3.83 -16.69 12.83
N LEU A 107 -4.96 -16.68 12.10
CA LEU A 107 -5.05 -16.25 10.70
C LEU A 107 -4.57 -14.81 10.49
N VAL A 108 -4.64 -13.95 11.51
CA VAL A 108 -4.13 -12.57 11.42
C VAL A 108 -2.64 -12.55 11.14
N HIS A 109 -1.86 -13.45 11.75
CA HIS A 109 -0.42 -13.50 11.53
C HIS A 109 -0.07 -13.82 10.07
N VAL A 110 -0.90 -14.60 9.39
CA VAL A 110 -0.72 -14.93 7.97
C VAL A 110 -0.76 -13.67 7.10
N TYR A 111 -1.67 -12.73 7.37
CA TYR A 111 -1.73 -11.47 6.63
C TYR A 111 -0.47 -10.61 6.83
N TRP A 112 0.12 -10.62 8.02
CA TRP A 112 1.38 -9.92 8.29
C TRP A 112 2.56 -10.58 7.56
N TYR A 113 2.66 -11.91 7.56
CA TYR A 113 3.70 -12.63 6.82
C TYR A 113 3.56 -12.48 5.31
N LEU A 114 2.34 -12.52 4.78
CA LEU A 114 2.10 -12.28 3.36
C LEU A 114 2.37 -10.83 2.97
N GLY A 115 1.88 -9.86 3.72
CA GLY A 115 2.14 -8.44 3.46
C GLY A 115 3.63 -8.12 3.43
N THR A 116 4.40 -8.63 4.40
CA THR A 116 5.86 -8.41 4.48
C THR A 116 6.60 -9.06 3.32
N THR A 117 6.25 -10.30 2.96
CA THR A 117 6.89 -11.01 1.84
C THR A 117 6.58 -10.37 0.49
N LEU A 118 5.33 -9.97 0.23
CA LEU A 118 4.95 -9.28 -1.01
C LEU A 118 5.57 -7.88 -1.12
N CYS A 119 5.51 -7.06 -0.06
CA CYS A 119 6.18 -5.76 -0.06
C CYS A 119 7.70 -5.89 -0.19
N GLY A 120 8.30 -6.85 0.53
CA GLY A 120 9.74 -7.09 0.51
C GLY A 120 10.23 -7.53 -0.87
N THR A 121 9.55 -8.47 -1.50
CA THR A 121 9.88 -8.93 -2.86
C THR A 121 9.72 -7.82 -3.90
N GLY A 122 8.63 -7.03 -3.83
CA GLY A 122 8.43 -5.87 -4.70
C GLY A 122 9.55 -4.82 -4.56
N PHE A 123 9.98 -4.54 -3.32
CA PHE A 123 11.06 -3.60 -3.05
C PHE A 123 12.43 -4.11 -3.53
N LEU A 124 12.74 -5.39 -3.32
CA LEU A 124 13.98 -6.01 -3.78
C LEU A 124 14.08 -6.02 -5.30
N LEU A 125 12.98 -6.31 -6.01
CA LEU A 125 12.92 -6.24 -7.47
C LEU A 125 13.16 -4.82 -7.97
N TYR A 126 12.60 -3.82 -7.30
CA TYR A 126 12.84 -2.41 -7.62
C TYR A 126 14.32 -2.02 -7.45
N LEU A 127 14.95 -2.41 -6.34
CA LEU A 127 16.38 -2.18 -6.10
C LEU A 127 17.26 -2.90 -7.13
N TYR A 128 16.94 -4.15 -7.44
CA TYR A 128 17.67 -4.91 -8.45
C TYR A 128 17.58 -4.23 -9.83
N GLY A 129 16.40 -3.72 -10.20
CA GLY A 129 16.20 -2.92 -11.39
C GLY A 129 17.13 -1.69 -11.43
N ILE A 130 17.17 -0.91 -10.35
CA ILE A 130 18.04 0.27 -10.26
C ILE A 130 19.52 -0.11 -10.39
N LEU A 131 19.97 -1.15 -9.68
CA LEU A 131 21.36 -1.60 -9.69
C LEU A 131 21.78 -2.13 -11.06
N ALA A 132 20.92 -2.90 -11.72
CA ALA A 132 21.15 -3.41 -13.07
C ALA A 132 21.32 -2.28 -14.10
N PHE A 133 20.55 -1.20 -13.96
CA PHE A 133 20.71 -0.02 -14.81
C PHE A 133 22.02 0.72 -14.57
N ARG A 134 22.40 0.88 -13.30
CA ARG A 134 23.63 1.60 -12.92
C ARG A 134 24.90 0.88 -13.35
N LYS A 135 24.84 -0.43 -13.61
CA LYS A 135 25.94 -1.25 -14.13
C LYS A 135 26.08 -1.19 -15.66
N LYS A 136 25.02 -0.75 -16.36
CA LYS A 136 24.98 -0.71 -17.83
C LYS A 136 25.41 0.64 -18.43
N ASN A 137 25.43 1.70 -17.62
CA ASN A 137 26.04 2.99 -17.94
C ASN A 137 27.46 3.07 -17.38
#